data_AF-A0A929DAI9-F1
#
_entry.id   AF-A0A929DAI9-F1
#
_cell.length_a   1.000
_cell.length_b   1.000
_cell.length_c   1.000
_cell.angle_alpha   90.00
_cell.angle_beta   90.00
_cell.angle_gamma   90.00
#
_symmetry.space_group_name_H-M   'P 1'
#
loop_
_entity.id
_entity.type
_entity.pdbx_description
1 polymer ?
#
loop_
_entity_poly.entity_id
_entity_poly.type
_entity_poly.pdbx_seq_one_letter_code
_entity_poly.pdbx_strand_id
1 'polypeptide(L)'
;GRCLATYEPEDPDELHFLEFLKGTQVTYKRDGRYNNGPPRWVRMRVSDDPPRIPWGTTAVSEVYDFLGYTATGKVVTSVFFDGEVGMELDYDPDNLPDNTTGIGIAVWNERTGEWVIHPQSSGRVAGIGTATADVTSFSTFVVLATTGDAVEEAPAPTPTPTPPAGPSPARFTGDGLLIQPAVEELWAPLVFLTRSGRNVTVTATIINGGEEEGTYTAELSLNGEIVGSQDVTVPGGESKLVKFRLSNVARGDYKIGIAGLSGTFSSSQQVNWWLIGSLIGLAALGLGILVARMRRKKQLQ
;
A
#
# COMPACT_ATOMS: atom_id res chain seq x y z
N GLY A 1 12.92 9.68 20.31
CA GLY A 1 13.94 8.81 19.66
C GLY A 1 13.21 7.83 18.77
N ARG A 2 13.80 7.36 17.66
CA ARG A 2 13.12 6.49 16.69
C ARG A 2 13.55 5.03 16.85
N CYS A 3 12.61 4.10 16.67
CA CYS A 3 12.89 2.68 16.61
C CYS A 3 13.86 2.39 15.45
N LEU A 4 15.02 1.80 15.74
CA LEU A 4 16.06 1.53 14.73
C LEU A 4 15.73 0.29 13.88
N ALA A 5 14.88 -0.59 14.41
CA ALA A 5 14.33 -1.78 13.77
C ALA A 5 12.89 -1.99 14.30
N THR A 6 12.13 -2.87 13.67
CA THR A 6 10.88 -3.37 14.25
C THR A 6 11.18 -4.01 15.59
N TYR A 7 10.42 -3.67 16.62
CA TYR A 7 10.63 -4.12 17.98
C TYR A 7 9.33 -4.67 18.54
N GLU A 8 9.42 -5.91 19.03
CA GLU A 8 8.37 -6.60 19.76
C GLU A 8 8.88 -6.74 21.20
N PRO A 9 8.25 -6.10 22.20
CA PRO A 9 8.60 -6.28 23.60
C PRO A 9 8.46 -7.74 24.01
N GLU A 10 9.29 -8.14 24.96
CA GLU A 10 9.20 -9.44 25.59
C GLU A 10 7.88 -9.54 26.36
N ASP A 11 7.01 -10.45 25.92
CA ASP A 11 5.78 -10.85 26.59
C ASP A 11 5.95 -12.29 27.12
N PRO A 12 6.31 -12.47 28.41
CA PRO A 12 6.61 -13.78 28.97
C PRO A 12 5.43 -14.75 28.95
N ASP A 13 4.22 -14.22 28.89
CA ASP A 13 2.99 -15.00 28.94
C ASP A 13 2.50 -15.35 27.51
N GLU A 14 3.06 -14.73 26.46
CA GLU A 14 2.68 -14.87 25.04
C GLU A 14 1.18 -14.62 24.75
N LEU A 15 0.54 -13.76 25.55
CA LEU A 15 -0.90 -13.44 25.50
C LEU A 15 -1.18 -12.01 24.99
N HIS A 16 -0.18 -11.14 24.97
CA HIS A 16 -0.33 -9.71 24.73
C HIS A 16 0.79 -9.18 23.85
N PHE A 17 0.45 -8.86 22.60
CA PHE A 17 1.42 -8.42 21.61
C PHE A 17 1.41 -6.90 21.43
N LEU A 18 2.61 -6.34 21.36
CA LEU A 18 2.82 -4.93 21.08
C LEU A 18 3.92 -4.80 20.02
N GLU A 19 3.62 -4.18 18.88
CA GLU A 19 4.59 -4.12 17.78
C GLU A 19 4.94 -2.68 17.43
N PHE A 20 6.20 -2.29 17.59
CA PHE A 20 6.71 -1.02 17.11
C PHE A 20 7.36 -1.18 15.75
N LEU A 21 6.81 -0.54 14.73
CA LEU A 21 7.43 -0.50 13.41
C LEU A 21 8.77 0.26 13.44
N LYS A 22 9.68 -0.13 12.53
CA LYS A 22 10.93 0.59 12.32
C LYS A 22 10.65 2.05 11.97
N GLY A 23 11.32 2.97 12.65
CA GLY A 23 11.19 4.41 12.43
C GLY A 23 10.19 5.11 13.35
N THR A 24 9.29 4.38 14.03
CA THR A 24 8.33 4.97 14.98
C THR A 24 9.05 5.79 16.04
N GLN A 25 8.69 7.06 16.18
CA GLN A 25 9.18 7.94 17.21
C GLN A 25 8.35 7.76 18.48
N VAL A 26 9.03 7.36 19.55
CA VAL A 26 8.42 7.27 20.88
C VAL A 26 8.87 8.48 21.70
N THR A 27 7.89 9.13 22.33
CA THR A 27 8.08 10.26 23.24
C THR A 27 7.24 10.06 24.49
N TYR A 28 7.48 10.85 25.52
CA TYR A 28 6.67 10.78 26.73
C TYR A 28 6.57 12.13 27.43
N LYS A 29 5.51 12.31 28.22
CA LYS A 29 5.31 13.50 29.03
C LYS A 29 5.48 13.15 30.50
N ARG A 30 6.28 13.93 31.23
CA ARG A 30 6.49 13.75 32.67
C ARG A 30 6.55 15.11 33.35
N ASP A 31 5.85 15.26 34.47
CA ASP A 31 5.80 16.50 35.25
C ASP A 31 5.42 17.73 34.38
N GLY A 32 4.50 17.54 33.42
CA GLY A 32 4.07 18.58 32.49
C GLY A 32 5.02 18.88 31.33
N ARG A 33 6.23 18.29 31.29
CA ARG A 33 7.22 18.51 30.22
C ARG A 33 7.29 17.34 29.25
N TYR A 34 7.34 17.67 27.96
CA TYR A 34 7.60 16.68 26.90
C TYR A 34 9.08 16.34 26.83
N ASN A 35 9.36 15.05 26.72
CA ASN A 35 10.70 14.52 26.51
C ASN A 35 10.74 13.90 25.11
N ASN A 36 11.66 14.39 24.28
CA ASN A 36 11.80 13.96 22.87
C ASN A 36 12.49 12.57 22.72
N GLY A 37 12.67 11.84 23.82
CA GLY A 37 13.23 10.51 23.89
C GLY A 37 12.19 9.48 24.33
N PRO A 38 12.38 8.18 24.02
CA PRO A 38 11.53 7.13 24.57
C PRO A 38 11.73 7.00 26.09
N PRO A 39 10.74 6.46 26.82
CA PRO A 39 11.01 5.90 28.14
C PRO A 39 12.03 4.75 28.00
N ARG A 40 12.71 4.40 29.09
CA ARG A 40 13.70 3.31 29.11
C ARG A 40 13.02 1.95 28.94
N TRP A 41 11.86 1.77 29.56
CA TRP A 41 11.02 0.57 29.45
C TRP A 41 9.55 0.99 29.37
N VAL A 42 8.73 0.18 28.71
CA VAL A 42 7.28 0.21 28.81
C VAL A 42 6.86 -1.12 29.43
N ARG A 43 5.91 -1.09 30.35
CA ARG A 43 5.39 -2.29 31.00
C ARG A 43 3.88 -2.24 31.07
N MET A 44 3.25 -3.30 30.60
CA MET A 44 1.84 -3.59 30.81
C MET A 44 1.66 -4.26 32.19
N ARG A 45 0.60 -3.90 32.90
CA ARG A 45 0.20 -4.55 34.15
C ARG A 45 -1.29 -4.41 34.35
N VAL A 46 -1.89 -5.30 35.14
CA VAL A 46 -3.26 -5.10 35.64
C VAL A 46 -3.30 -3.81 36.46
N SER A 47 -4.34 -3.01 36.24
CA SER A 47 -4.54 -1.73 36.90
C SER A 47 -4.98 -1.93 38.36
N ASP A 48 -4.32 -1.22 39.27
CA ASP A 48 -4.61 -1.31 40.70
C ASP A 48 -5.89 -0.52 41.08
N ASP A 49 -6.25 0.51 40.29
CA ASP A 49 -7.42 1.38 40.48
C ASP A 49 -8.07 1.68 39.12
N PRO A 50 -8.78 0.71 38.52
CA PRO A 50 -9.28 0.83 37.17
C PRO A 50 -10.42 1.86 37.06
N PRO A 51 -10.48 2.66 35.98
CA PRO A 51 -11.62 3.51 35.70
C PRO A 51 -12.92 2.71 35.59
N ARG A 52 -14.05 3.32 35.99
CA ARG A 52 -15.36 2.64 35.95
C ARG A 52 -15.75 2.29 34.51
N ILE A 53 -16.22 1.06 34.32
CA ILE A 53 -16.74 0.59 33.03
C ILE A 53 -18.11 1.23 32.76
N PRO A 54 -18.36 1.77 31.54
CA PRO A 54 -19.62 2.41 31.20
C PRO A 54 -20.82 1.44 31.22
N TRP A 55 -22.01 1.94 31.54
CA TRP A 55 -23.24 1.15 31.39
C TRP A 55 -23.47 0.75 29.93
N GLY A 56 -24.04 -0.45 29.72
CA GLY A 56 -24.24 -1.03 28.38
C GLY A 56 -22.99 -1.68 27.80
N THR A 57 -21.90 -1.75 28.56
CA THR A 57 -20.69 -2.50 28.20
C THR A 57 -20.30 -3.45 29.33
N THR A 58 -19.64 -4.54 28.97
CA THR A 58 -19.03 -5.49 29.90
C THR A 58 -17.54 -5.58 29.61
N ALA A 59 -16.70 -5.43 30.63
CA ALA A 59 -15.28 -5.72 30.48
C ALA A 59 -15.08 -7.22 30.40
N VAL A 60 -14.41 -7.68 29.34
CA VAL A 60 -14.16 -9.11 29.06
C VAL A 60 -12.68 -9.45 29.13
N SER A 61 -11.86 -8.47 29.51
CA SER A 61 -10.47 -8.63 29.95
C SER A 61 -10.27 -7.92 31.29
N GLU A 62 -9.12 -8.14 31.93
CA GLU A 62 -8.61 -7.22 32.94
C GLU A 62 -8.39 -5.81 32.35
N VAL A 63 -8.37 -4.80 33.22
CA VAL A 63 -7.99 -3.44 32.84
C VAL A 63 -6.48 -3.32 32.98
N TYR A 64 -5.80 -2.90 31.91
CA TYR A 64 -4.35 -2.87 31.86
C TYR A 64 -3.80 -1.44 31.78
N ASP A 65 -2.83 -1.13 32.64
CA ASP A 65 -2.04 0.09 32.57
C ASP A 65 -0.74 -0.17 31.80
N PHE A 66 -0.52 0.58 30.73
CA PHE A 66 0.76 0.61 30.01
C PHE A 66 1.60 1.79 30.49
N LEU A 67 2.55 1.50 31.37
CA LEU A 67 3.37 2.51 32.04
C LEU A 67 4.76 2.56 31.43
N GLY A 68 5.21 3.77 31.08
CA GLY A 68 6.60 4.05 30.77
C GLY A 68 7.43 4.24 32.03
N TYR A 69 8.73 3.93 31.96
CA TYR A 69 9.67 4.14 33.05
C TYR A 69 10.93 4.82 32.54
N THR A 70 11.41 5.86 33.24
CA THR A 70 12.70 6.49 32.92
C THR A 70 13.88 5.55 33.25
N ALA A 71 15.09 5.90 32.80
CA ALA A 71 16.30 5.17 33.19
C ALA A 71 16.56 5.14 34.71
N THR A 72 15.97 6.08 35.45
CA THR A 72 16.01 6.16 36.92
C THR A 72 14.83 5.46 37.61
N GLY A 73 13.99 4.74 36.85
CA GLY A 73 12.84 3.99 37.36
C GLY A 73 11.61 4.84 37.70
N LYS A 74 11.56 6.11 37.28
CA LYS A 74 10.39 6.96 37.51
C LYS A 74 9.29 6.64 36.51
N VAL A 75 8.07 6.42 37.01
CA VAL A 75 6.87 6.13 36.21
C VAL A 75 6.50 7.32 35.33
N VAL A 76 5.98 6.99 34.16
CA VAL A 76 5.39 7.88 33.18
C VAL A 76 4.10 7.26 32.66
N THR A 77 2.97 7.94 32.88
CA THR A 77 1.64 7.45 32.52
C THR A 77 1.20 7.82 31.10
N SER A 78 1.99 8.66 30.41
CA SER A 78 1.67 9.09 29.05
C SER A 78 2.87 8.92 28.13
N VAL A 79 2.81 7.89 27.30
CA VAL A 79 3.77 7.61 26.23
C VAL A 79 3.06 7.82 24.89
N PHE A 80 3.68 8.54 23.96
CA PHE A 80 3.08 8.93 22.68
C PHE A 80 3.94 8.46 21.50
N PHE A 81 3.27 8.11 20.41
CA PHE A 81 3.86 7.69 19.15
C PHE A 81 3.57 8.71 18.05
N ASP A 82 4.47 8.83 17.08
CA ASP A 82 4.23 9.64 15.87
C ASP A 82 3.52 8.86 14.74
N GLY A 83 3.17 7.60 15.00
CA GLY A 83 2.40 6.73 14.12
C GLY A 83 1.59 5.72 14.91
N GLU A 84 0.71 5.00 14.23
CA GLU A 84 -0.11 3.95 14.85
C GLU A 84 0.74 2.74 15.23
N VAL A 85 0.47 2.22 16.42
CA VAL A 85 1.06 1.02 16.98
C VAL A 85 -0.05 -0.02 17.11
N GLY A 86 0.15 -1.20 16.55
CA GLY A 86 -0.81 -2.29 16.68
C GLY A 86 -0.78 -2.86 18.10
N MET A 87 -1.97 -3.03 18.69
CA MET A 87 -2.19 -3.69 19.97
C MET A 87 -3.10 -4.89 19.77
N GLU A 88 -2.76 -6.00 20.43
CA GLU A 88 -3.58 -7.20 20.52
C GLU A 88 -3.75 -7.61 21.97
N LEU A 89 -5.00 -7.85 22.38
CA LEU A 89 -5.36 -8.29 23.73
C LEU A 89 -6.29 -9.50 23.63
N ASP A 90 -5.91 -10.56 24.33
CA ASP A 90 -6.74 -11.75 24.46
C ASP A 90 -7.89 -11.55 25.45
N TYR A 91 -9.01 -12.20 25.16
CA TYR A 91 -10.16 -12.33 26.05
C TYR A 91 -10.75 -13.74 25.94
N ASP A 92 -11.38 -14.20 27.01
CA ASP A 92 -12.07 -15.49 27.01
C ASP A 92 -13.45 -15.32 26.33
N PRO A 93 -13.70 -16.00 25.19
CA PRO A 93 -14.99 -15.95 24.52
C PRO A 93 -16.17 -16.40 25.40
N ASP A 94 -15.91 -17.25 26.40
CA ASP A 94 -16.95 -17.75 27.31
C ASP A 94 -17.42 -16.67 28.30
N ASN A 95 -16.66 -15.58 28.46
CA ASN A 95 -17.04 -14.43 29.29
C ASN A 95 -17.88 -13.38 28.53
N LEU A 96 -18.18 -13.59 27.25
CA LEU A 96 -19.00 -12.69 26.47
C LEU A 96 -20.48 -12.76 26.90
N PRO A 97 -21.16 -11.63 27.16
CA PRO A 97 -22.60 -11.62 27.33
C PRO A 97 -23.35 -12.15 26.09
N ASP A 98 -24.44 -12.88 26.29
CA ASP A 98 -25.25 -13.47 25.21
C ASP A 98 -25.77 -12.44 24.18
N ASN A 99 -25.93 -11.18 24.60
CA ASN A 99 -26.40 -10.07 23.79
C ASN A 99 -25.27 -9.10 23.38
N THR A 100 -24.05 -9.62 23.23
CA THR A 100 -22.92 -8.88 22.69
C THR A 100 -23.16 -8.50 21.22
N THR A 101 -23.07 -7.21 20.92
CA THR A 101 -23.23 -6.65 19.56
C THR A 101 -21.92 -6.19 18.93
N GLY A 102 -20.86 -6.06 19.74
CA GLY A 102 -19.53 -5.70 19.27
C GLY A 102 -18.48 -5.87 20.37
N ILE A 103 -17.23 -6.05 19.95
CA ILE A 103 -16.07 -6.21 20.84
C ILE A 103 -14.96 -5.29 20.33
N GLY A 104 -14.24 -4.63 21.23
CA GLY A 104 -13.08 -3.82 20.86
C GLY A 104 -12.22 -3.43 22.05
N ILE A 105 -10.99 -3.02 21.76
CA ILE A 105 -10.10 -2.44 22.77
C ILE A 105 -10.54 -0.99 23.01
N ALA A 106 -10.87 -0.69 24.26
CA ALA A 106 -11.17 0.66 24.73
C ALA A 106 -9.95 1.26 25.42
N VAL A 107 -9.74 2.55 25.18
CA VAL A 107 -8.65 3.35 25.74
C VAL A 107 -9.25 4.39 26.68
N TRP A 108 -8.70 4.52 27.88
CA TRP A 108 -9.12 5.55 28.83
C TRP A 108 -8.60 6.91 28.40
N ASN A 109 -9.52 7.86 28.20
CA ASN A 109 -9.21 9.24 27.94
C ASN A 109 -9.24 10.05 29.24
N GLU A 110 -8.08 10.27 29.85
CA GLU A 110 -7.95 11.04 31.10
C GLU A 110 -8.49 12.48 31.01
N ARG A 111 -8.55 13.06 29.80
CA ARG A 111 -9.03 14.44 29.60
C ARG A 111 -10.55 14.53 29.66
N THR A 112 -11.25 13.52 29.13
CA THR A 112 -12.72 13.49 29.12
C THR A 112 -13.29 12.65 30.26
N GLY A 113 -12.50 11.76 30.84
CA GLY A 113 -12.96 10.80 31.85
C GLY A 113 -13.84 9.71 31.24
N GLU A 114 -13.57 9.32 29.99
CA GLU A 114 -14.39 8.36 29.24
C GLU A 114 -13.53 7.31 28.56
N TRP A 115 -14.09 6.11 28.42
CA TRP A 115 -13.54 5.04 27.58
C TRP A 115 -13.86 5.31 26.12
N VAL A 116 -12.86 5.19 25.24
CA VAL A 116 -13.01 5.34 23.79
C VAL A 116 -12.59 4.04 23.11
N ILE A 117 -13.51 3.39 22.42
CA ILE A 117 -13.18 2.19 21.62
C ILE A 117 -12.43 2.63 20.36
N HIS A 118 -11.23 2.10 20.17
CA HIS A 118 -10.41 2.42 18.99
C HIS A 118 -10.64 1.39 17.87
N PRO A 119 -10.86 1.84 16.62
CA PRO A 119 -10.98 0.94 15.49
C PRO A 119 -9.62 0.35 15.12
N GLN A 120 -9.66 -0.77 14.38
CA GLN A 120 -8.49 -1.36 13.72
C GLN A 120 -8.40 -0.89 12.26
N SER A 121 -7.19 -0.64 11.75
CA SER A 121 -6.96 -0.48 10.32
C SER A 121 -7.13 -1.80 9.58
N SER A 122 -7.67 -1.74 8.36
CA SER A 122 -7.94 -2.93 7.53
C SER A 122 -6.66 -3.69 7.22
N GLY A 123 -6.42 -4.84 7.87
CA GLY A 123 -5.20 -5.64 7.62
C GLY A 123 -4.84 -6.67 8.69
N ARG A 124 -5.34 -6.51 9.93
CA ARG A 124 -5.27 -7.54 10.97
C ARG A 124 -6.65 -8.20 11.08
N VAL A 125 -6.71 -9.53 11.16
CA VAL A 125 -7.97 -10.26 11.36
C VAL A 125 -8.00 -10.64 12.83
N ALA A 126 -8.94 -10.09 13.60
CA ALA A 126 -9.19 -10.58 14.95
C ALA A 126 -9.53 -12.08 14.88
N GLY A 127 -8.73 -12.90 15.55
CA GLY A 127 -9.04 -14.30 15.81
C GLY A 127 -10.12 -14.43 16.89
N ILE A 128 -10.74 -15.60 17.00
CA ILE A 128 -11.67 -15.92 18.10
C ILE A 128 -10.89 -15.80 19.41
N GLY A 129 -11.40 -14.99 20.36
CA GLY A 129 -10.74 -14.74 21.64
C GLY A 129 -9.65 -13.66 21.62
N THR A 130 -9.50 -12.91 20.53
CA THR A 130 -8.52 -11.81 20.42
C THR A 130 -9.21 -10.52 20.00
N ALA A 131 -8.81 -9.40 20.60
CA ALA A 131 -9.23 -8.05 20.21
C ALA A 131 -8.02 -7.27 19.72
N THR A 132 -8.17 -6.50 18.64
CA THR A 132 -7.09 -5.71 18.05
C THR A 132 -7.47 -4.25 17.91
N ALA A 133 -6.50 -3.34 18.06
CA ALA A 133 -6.69 -1.91 17.83
C ALA A 133 -5.37 -1.20 17.44
N ASP A 134 -5.50 -0.09 16.73
CA ASP A 134 -4.38 0.81 16.45
C ASP A 134 -4.35 1.95 17.47
N VAL A 135 -3.23 2.09 18.19
CA VAL A 135 -3.08 3.04 19.30
C VAL A 135 -1.95 4.03 19.01
N THR A 136 -2.14 5.28 19.40
CA THR A 136 -1.15 6.37 19.22
C THR A 136 -0.54 6.86 20.53
N SER A 137 -1.01 6.32 21.65
CA SER A 137 -0.47 6.54 22.98
C SER A 137 -0.70 5.34 23.88
N PHE A 138 0.15 5.16 24.88
CA PHE A 138 -0.15 4.26 25.99
C PHE A 138 -0.73 5.03 27.17
N SER A 139 -1.83 4.48 27.68
CA SER A 139 -2.51 4.86 28.92
C SER A 139 -3.08 3.58 29.57
N THR A 140 -4.39 3.56 29.85
CA THR A 140 -5.14 2.44 30.40
C THR A 140 -6.05 1.85 29.33
N PHE A 141 -6.08 0.52 29.22
CA PHE A 141 -6.79 -0.22 28.18
C PHE A 141 -7.66 -1.33 28.76
N VAL A 142 -8.73 -1.69 28.07
CA VAL A 142 -9.59 -2.85 28.41
C VAL A 142 -10.31 -3.35 27.17
N VAL A 143 -10.57 -4.65 27.07
CA VAL A 143 -11.46 -5.21 26.04
C VAL A 143 -12.91 -5.06 26.53
N LEU A 144 -13.72 -4.30 25.80
CA LEU A 144 -15.14 -4.13 26.08
C LEU A 144 -15.99 -4.89 25.09
N ALA A 145 -16.96 -5.65 25.60
CA ALA A 145 -18.10 -6.14 24.87
C ALA A 145 -19.26 -5.13 25.00
N THR A 146 -19.74 -4.61 23.89
CA THR A 146 -20.93 -3.76 23.85
C THR A 146 -22.16 -4.63 23.89
N THR A 147 -23.02 -4.38 24.86
CA THR A 147 -24.23 -5.15 25.10
C THR A 147 -25.43 -4.41 24.53
N GLY A 148 -26.14 -5.04 23.60
CA GLY A 148 -27.41 -4.51 23.10
C GLY A 148 -28.55 -5.09 23.90
N ASP A 149 -29.36 -4.25 24.55
CA ASP A 149 -30.73 -4.69 24.81
C ASP A 149 -31.40 -4.88 23.45
N ALA A 150 -32.18 -5.94 23.27
CA ALA A 150 -33.08 -6.05 22.13
C ALA A 150 -34.13 -4.94 22.28
N VAL A 151 -33.78 -3.72 21.86
CA VAL A 151 -34.66 -2.57 21.93
C VAL A 151 -35.70 -2.74 20.84
N GLU A 152 -36.92 -3.03 21.27
CA GLU A 152 -38.16 -2.79 20.53
C GLU A 152 -38.03 -1.46 19.77
N GLU A 153 -38.22 -1.51 18.45
CA GLU A 153 -38.03 -0.42 17.49
C GLU A 153 -38.58 0.92 18.01
N ALA A 154 -37.71 1.71 18.65
CA ALA A 154 -38.05 3.05 19.11
C ALA A 154 -38.15 3.97 17.88
N PRO A 155 -39.14 4.89 17.83
CA PRO A 155 -39.40 5.70 16.65
C PRO A 155 -38.15 6.52 16.31
N ALA A 156 -37.83 6.55 15.02
CA ALA A 156 -36.60 7.14 14.48
C ALA A 156 -36.22 8.47 15.17
N PRO A 157 -35.00 8.59 15.74
CA PRO A 157 -34.52 9.86 16.25
C PRO A 157 -34.38 10.85 15.09
N THR A 158 -34.89 12.07 15.29
CA THR A 158 -34.64 13.17 14.36
C THR A 158 -33.13 13.43 14.31
N PRO A 159 -32.48 13.43 13.13
CA PRO A 159 -31.03 13.47 13.05
C PRO A 159 -30.49 14.81 13.58
N THR A 160 -29.69 14.75 14.64
CA THR A 160 -28.75 15.83 14.97
C THR A 160 -27.55 15.67 14.05
N PRO A 161 -27.08 16.72 13.35
CA PRO A 161 -26.05 16.58 12.34
C PRO A 161 -24.74 16.08 12.96
N THR A 162 -24.29 14.91 12.52
CA THR A 162 -22.94 14.38 12.74
C THR A 162 -21.92 15.45 12.36
N PRO A 163 -20.93 15.77 13.23
CA PRO A 163 -19.74 16.50 12.80
C PRO A 163 -19.17 15.83 11.54
N PRO A 164 -18.90 16.56 10.45
CA PRO A 164 -18.47 15.93 9.21
C PRO A 164 -17.23 15.08 9.49
N ALA A 165 -17.27 13.81 9.09
CA ALA A 165 -16.10 12.96 9.04
C ALA A 165 -14.99 13.74 8.31
N GLY A 166 -13.82 13.85 8.93
CA GLY A 166 -12.67 14.43 8.26
C GLY A 166 -12.38 13.66 6.97
N PRO A 167 -11.79 14.31 5.95
CA PRO A 167 -11.53 13.65 4.69
C PRO A 167 -10.63 12.43 4.91
N SER A 168 -11.00 11.30 4.32
CA SER A 168 -10.19 10.07 4.38
C SER A 168 -8.80 10.27 3.74
N PRO A 169 -7.69 9.75 4.32
CA PRO A 169 -6.35 9.92 3.77
C PRO A 169 -6.18 9.30 2.38
N ALA A 170 -5.24 9.83 1.59
CA ALA A 170 -4.96 9.34 0.25
C ALA A 170 -4.52 7.86 0.24
N ARG A 171 -5.14 7.04 -0.61
CA ARG A 171 -4.83 5.61 -0.79
C ARG A 171 -4.76 5.26 -2.27
N PHE A 172 -3.60 4.83 -2.75
CA PHE A 172 -3.37 4.63 -4.18
C PHE A 172 -3.54 3.18 -4.62
N THR A 173 -4.22 2.97 -5.73
CA THR A 173 -4.29 1.69 -6.44
C THR A 173 -4.05 1.91 -7.93
N GLY A 174 -3.28 1.02 -8.57
CA GLY A 174 -3.09 1.02 -10.03
C GLY A 174 -4.21 0.28 -10.74
N ASP A 175 -4.68 0.81 -11.88
CA ASP A 175 -5.59 0.12 -12.79
C ASP A 175 -5.23 0.37 -14.27
N GLY A 176 -5.75 -0.46 -15.17
CA GLY A 176 -5.73 -0.19 -16.61
C GLY A 176 -4.34 -0.17 -17.25
N LEU A 177 -3.48 -1.16 -16.94
CA LEU A 177 -2.18 -1.29 -17.58
C LEU A 177 -2.32 -1.55 -19.09
N LEU A 178 -1.80 -0.62 -19.89
CA LEU A 178 -1.73 -0.73 -21.34
C LEU A 178 -0.27 -0.64 -21.79
N ILE A 179 0.19 -1.64 -22.54
CA ILE A 179 1.53 -1.71 -23.10
C ILE A 179 1.38 -1.66 -24.62
N GLN A 180 1.95 -0.63 -25.24
CA GLN A 180 1.89 -0.40 -26.69
C GLN A 180 3.30 -0.43 -27.31
N PRO A 181 3.75 -1.60 -27.79
CA PRO A 181 4.96 -1.72 -28.60
C PRO A 181 4.78 -0.96 -29.92
N ALA A 182 5.72 -0.09 -30.25
CA ALA A 182 5.76 0.57 -31.55
C ALA A 182 6.32 -0.37 -32.61
N VAL A 183 5.77 -0.28 -33.82
CA VAL A 183 6.27 -0.97 -35.02
C VAL A 183 6.93 0.06 -35.92
N GLU A 184 8.18 -0.18 -36.28
CA GLU A 184 8.94 0.62 -37.23
C GLU A 184 9.20 -0.22 -38.49
N GLU A 185 8.66 0.25 -39.61
CA GLU A 185 8.92 -0.31 -40.93
C GLU A 185 9.94 0.57 -41.65
N LEU A 186 11.07 -0.01 -42.02
CA LEU A 186 12.14 0.72 -42.70
C LEU A 186 12.12 0.41 -44.19
N TRP A 187 12.44 1.43 -45.00
CA TRP A 187 12.55 1.36 -46.47
C TRP A 187 11.22 1.27 -47.23
N ALA A 188 10.15 1.88 -46.72
CA ALA A 188 8.88 2.01 -47.44
C ALA A 188 9.08 2.65 -48.84
N PRO A 189 8.39 2.17 -49.90
CA PRO A 189 7.29 1.20 -49.90
C PRO A 189 7.71 -0.29 -49.85
N LEU A 190 9.01 -0.61 -49.93
CA LEU A 190 9.52 -1.98 -49.91
C LEU A 190 10.13 -2.28 -48.53
N VAL A 191 9.29 -2.67 -47.58
CA VAL A 191 9.72 -2.90 -46.19
C VAL A 191 10.69 -4.09 -46.11
N PHE A 192 11.99 -3.82 -46.03
CA PHE A 192 13.02 -4.85 -45.87
C PHE A 192 13.20 -5.27 -44.41
N LEU A 193 12.88 -4.36 -43.50
CA LEU A 193 13.13 -4.53 -42.08
C LEU A 193 11.97 -3.99 -41.25
N THR A 194 11.38 -4.87 -40.46
CA THR A 194 10.35 -4.53 -39.46
C THR A 194 10.96 -4.68 -38.08
N ARG A 195 10.86 -3.64 -37.25
CA ARG A 195 11.22 -3.68 -35.82
C ARG A 195 9.96 -3.50 -35.01
N SER A 196 9.73 -4.37 -34.03
CA SER A 196 8.61 -4.24 -33.09
C SER A 196 9.16 -4.15 -31.68
N GLY A 197 8.56 -3.34 -30.82
CA GLY A 197 8.90 -3.27 -29.40
C GLY A 197 10.25 -2.62 -29.07
N ARG A 198 10.93 -2.01 -30.05
CA ARG A 198 12.12 -1.18 -29.80
C ARG A 198 11.79 0.10 -29.03
N ASN A 199 10.63 0.68 -29.32
CA ASN A 199 10.04 1.79 -28.59
C ASN A 199 8.70 1.29 -28.02
N VAL A 200 8.43 1.55 -26.75
CA VAL A 200 7.21 1.06 -26.08
C VAL A 200 6.61 2.19 -25.26
N THR A 201 5.30 2.39 -25.41
CA THR A 201 4.54 3.28 -24.54
C THR A 201 3.82 2.45 -23.50
N VAL A 202 4.02 2.78 -22.22
CA VAL A 202 3.36 2.13 -21.09
C VAL A 202 2.49 3.16 -20.42
N THR A 203 1.20 2.84 -20.25
CA THR A 203 0.27 3.70 -19.52
C THR A 203 -0.44 2.92 -18.43
N ALA A 204 -0.64 3.55 -17.27
CA ALA A 204 -1.43 3.02 -16.17
C ALA A 204 -2.18 4.17 -15.50
N THR A 205 -3.32 3.86 -14.90
CA THR A 205 -4.13 4.82 -14.14
C THR A 205 -3.85 4.64 -12.66
N ILE A 206 -3.57 5.72 -11.96
CA ILE A 206 -3.43 5.76 -10.50
C ILE A 206 -4.72 6.33 -9.93
N ILE A 207 -5.40 5.56 -9.09
CA ILE A 207 -6.68 5.92 -8.46
C ILE A 207 -6.40 6.26 -7.00
N ASN A 208 -6.85 7.42 -6.53
CA ASN A 208 -6.85 7.79 -5.13
C ASN A 208 -8.23 7.47 -4.52
N GLY A 209 -8.29 6.43 -3.68
CA GLY A 209 -9.52 6.01 -2.99
C GLY A 209 -9.83 6.80 -1.71
N GLY A 210 -8.95 7.73 -1.30
CA GLY A 210 -9.18 8.65 -0.19
C GLY A 210 -9.85 9.95 -0.65
N GLU A 211 -10.17 10.85 0.27
CA GLU A 211 -10.73 12.18 0.01
C GLU A 211 -9.68 13.30 0.10
N GLU A 212 -8.53 13.03 0.74
CA GLU A 212 -7.39 13.93 0.73
C GLU A 212 -6.55 13.78 -0.53
N GLU A 213 -5.95 14.89 -0.98
CA GLU A 213 -4.92 14.87 -2.01
C GLU A 213 -3.67 14.17 -1.49
N GLY A 214 -3.02 13.37 -2.33
CA GLY A 214 -1.70 12.83 -2.03
C GLY A 214 -0.84 12.67 -3.27
N THR A 215 0.45 12.42 -3.05
CA THR A 215 1.42 12.16 -4.11
C THR A 215 1.81 10.69 -4.11
N TYR A 216 1.66 10.05 -5.28
CA TYR A 216 2.09 8.69 -5.54
C TYR A 216 3.34 8.68 -6.43
N THR A 217 4.39 7.97 -6.00
CA THR A 217 5.60 7.74 -6.80
C THR A 217 5.39 6.49 -7.66
N ALA A 218 5.10 6.69 -8.95
CA ALA A 218 4.89 5.61 -9.90
C ALA A 218 6.23 5.12 -10.46
N GLU A 219 6.67 3.93 -10.03
CA GLU A 219 7.90 3.29 -10.50
C GLU A 219 7.60 2.32 -11.65
N LEU A 220 8.29 2.52 -12.79
CA LEU A 220 8.29 1.59 -13.90
C LEU A 220 9.46 0.62 -13.75
N SER A 221 9.14 -0.67 -13.69
CA SER A 221 10.13 -1.75 -13.68
C SER A 221 10.15 -2.54 -14.99
N LEU A 222 11.34 -2.97 -15.38
CA LEU A 222 11.59 -3.88 -16.51
C LEU A 222 12.38 -5.08 -15.97
N ASN A 223 11.79 -6.28 -16.05
CA ASN A 223 12.35 -7.52 -15.47
C ASN A 223 12.68 -7.42 -13.96
N GLY A 224 11.94 -6.57 -13.23
CA GLY A 224 12.13 -6.34 -11.79
C GLY A 224 13.13 -5.23 -11.45
N GLU A 225 13.83 -4.66 -12.43
CA GLU A 225 14.72 -3.50 -12.23
C GLU A 225 13.96 -2.20 -12.53
N ILE A 226 14.05 -1.21 -11.64
CA ILE A 226 13.42 0.10 -11.84
C ILE A 226 14.17 0.87 -12.93
N VAL A 227 13.47 1.18 -14.03
CA VAL A 227 14.02 1.90 -15.19
C VAL A 227 13.52 3.33 -15.29
N GLY A 228 12.54 3.72 -14.48
CA GLY A 228 12.02 5.07 -14.41
C GLY A 228 11.06 5.25 -13.24
N SER A 229 10.90 6.49 -12.79
CA SER A 229 9.95 6.86 -11.76
C SER A 229 9.34 8.22 -12.07
N GLN A 230 8.09 8.44 -11.67
CA GLN A 230 7.37 9.69 -11.84
C GLN A 230 6.46 9.94 -10.64
N ASP A 231 6.58 11.10 -10.00
CA ASP A 231 5.66 11.54 -8.96
C ASP A 231 4.37 12.11 -9.56
N VAL A 232 3.25 11.71 -8.98
CA VAL A 232 1.91 12.04 -9.47
C VAL A 232 1.03 12.42 -8.29
N THR A 233 0.68 13.70 -8.21
CA THR A 233 -0.27 14.20 -7.22
C THR A 233 -1.69 13.96 -7.71
N VAL A 234 -2.50 13.19 -6.96
CA VAL A 234 -3.88 12.84 -7.32
C VAL A 234 -4.83 13.37 -6.24
N PRO A 235 -5.81 14.21 -6.58
CA PRO A 235 -6.84 14.65 -5.64
C PRO A 235 -7.63 13.47 -5.07
N GLY A 236 -8.29 13.66 -3.93
CA GLY A 236 -9.15 12.65 -3.35
C GLY A 236 -10.31 12.25 -4.27
N GLY A 237 -10.59 10.95 -4.36
CA GLY A 237 -11.64 10.36 -5.18
C GLY A 237 -11.36 10.41 -6.69
N GLU A 238 -10.25 11.03 -7.11
CA GLU A 238 -9.88 11.16 -8.51
C GLU A 238 -8.88 10.10 -8.96
N SER A 239 -8.62 10.08 -10.27
CA SER A 239 -7.59 9.25 -10.87
C SER A 239 -6.77 10.04 -11.89
N LYS A 240 -5.49 9.68 -12.04
CA LYS A 240 -4.60 10.27 -13.04
C LYS A 240 -3.87 9.21 -13.83
N LEU A 241 -3.71 9.47 -15.12
CA LEU A 241 -2.99 8.60 -16.04
C LEU A 241 -1.49 8.93 -16.01
N VAL A 242 -0.67 7.90 -15.87
CA VAL A 242 0.78 7.95 -15.92
C VAL A 242 1.25 7.32 -17.22
N LYS A 243 2.26 7.92 -17.84
CA LYS A 243 2.75 7.50 -19.15
C LYS A 243 4.27 7.49 -19.19
N PHE A 244 4.84 6.32 -19.41
CA PHE A 244 6.25 6.14 -19.67
C PHE A 244 6.52 5.79 -21.14
N ARG A 245 7.67 6.20 -21.63
CA ARG A 245 8.17 5.82 -22.95
C ARG A 245 9.53 5.16 -22.81
N LEU A 246 9.58 3.87 -23.14
CA LEU A 246 10.83 3.12 -23.28
C LEU A 246 11.33 3.26 -24.71
N SER A 247 12.64 3.42 -24.87
CA SER A 247 13.27 3.52 -26.18
C SER A 247 14.52 2.66 -26.25
N ASN A 248 14.88 2.25 -27.47
CA ASN A 248 16.06 1.42 -27.73
C ASN A 248 16.10 0.09 -26.95
N VAL A 249 14.94 -0.51 -26.71
CA VAL A 249 14.84 -1.82 -26.05
C VAL A 249 15.47 -2.89 -26.95
N ALA A 250 16.44 -3.63 -26.40
CA ALA A 250 17.12 -4.71 -27.11
C ALA A 250 16.15 -5.85 -27.45
N ARG A 251 16.50 -6.71 -28.40
CA ARG A 251 15.67 -7.87 -28.78
C ARG A 251 15.50 -8.82 -27.59
N GLY A 252 14.27 -9.25 -27.32
CA GLY A 252 13.96 -10.19 -26.25
C GLY A 252 12.53 -10.03 -25.72
N ASP A 253 12.17 -10.88 -24.77
CA ASP A 253 10.91 -10.81 -24.03
C ASP A 253 11.14 -10.09 -22.69
N TYR A 254 10.21 -9.21 -22.34
CA TYR A 254 10.32 -8.36 -21.17
C TYR A 254 9.04 -8.40 -20.34
N LYS A 255 9.21 -8.43 -19.02
CA LYS A 255 8.15 -8.22 -18.04
C LYS A 255 8.18 -6.76 -17.58
N ILE A 256 7.05 -6.08 -17.66
CA ILE A 256 6.85 -4.72 -17.15
C ILE A 256 6.10 -4.80 -15.83
N GLY A 257 6.46 -3.93 -14.88
CA GLY A 257 5.65 -3.65 -13.69
C GLY A 257 5.48 -2.16 -13.46
N ILE A 258 4.28 -1.72 -13.07
CA ILE A 258 3.98 -0.34 -12.67
C ILE A 258 2.77 -0.34 -11.75
N ALA A 259 2.82 0.41 -10.64
CA ALA A 259 1.70 0.56 -9.71
C ALA A 259 1.05 -0.77 -9.24
N GLY A 260 1.88 -1.79 -8.98
CA GLY A 260 1.44 -3.14 -8.61
C GLY A 260 0.89 -3.98 -9.78
N LEU A 261 0.70 -3.39 -10.96
CA LEU A 261 0.29 -4.08 -12.18
C LEU A 261 1.50 -4.69 -12.88
N SER A 262 1.29 -5.79 -13.61
CA SER A 262 2.34 -6.40 -14.43
C SER A 262 1.83 -6.86 -15.79
N GLY A 263 2.72 -6.86 -16.78
CA GLY A 263 2.42 -7.30 -18.14
C GLY A 263 3.70 -7.65 -18.90
N THR A 264 3.57 -8.09 -20.15
CA THR A 264 4.72 -8.53 -20.95
C THR A 264 4.68 -7.97 -22.36
N PHE A 265 5.84 -7.76 -22.96
CA PHE A 265 5.97 -7.46 -24.39
C PHE A 265 7.27 -8.05 -24.95
N SER A 266 7.31 -8.19 -26.28
CA SER A 266 8.50 -8.67 -27.00
C SER A 266 9.07 -7.55 -27.88
N SER A 267 10.40 -7.41 -27.87
CA SER A 267 11.16 -6.61 -28.83
C SER A 267 11.77 -7.53 -29.88
N SER A 268 11.45 -7.30 -31.15
CA SER A 268 11.85 -8.17 -32.25
C SER A 268 12.28 -7.38 -33.49
N GLN A 269 13.02 -8.05 -34.37
CA GLN A 269 13.45 -7.50 -35.64
C GLN A 269 13.39 -8.60 -36.70
N GLN A 270 12.67 -8.34 -37.78
CA GLN A 270 12.45 -9.28 -38.87
C GLN A 270 12.95 -8.70 -40.19
N VAL A 271 13.75 -9.49 -40.90
CA VAL A 271 14.25 -9.17 -42.25
C VAL A 271 13.43 -9.93 -43.27
N ASN A 272 12.90 -9.23 -44.28
CA ASN A 272 12.10 -9.81 -45.35
C ASN A 272 12.99 -10.41 -46.45
N TRP A 273 13.62 -11.54 -46.14
CA TRP A 273 14.57 -12.22 -47.04
C TRP A 273 13.97 -12.63 -48.40
N TRP A 274 12.70 -13.01 -48.44
CA TRP A 274 12.02 -13.36 -49.69
C TRP A 274 11.94 -12.16 -50.65
N LEU A 275 11.68 -10.96 -50.11
CA LEU A 275 11.58 -9.72 -50.88
C LEU A 275 12.96 -9.33 -51.42
N ILE A 276 13.99 -9.43 -50.56
CA ILE A 276 15.39 -9.21 -50.95
C ILE A 276 15.77 -10.17 -52.08
N GLY A 277 15.50 -11.47 -51.92
CA GLY A 277 15.78 -12.49 -52.94
C GLY A 277 15.06 -12.23 -54.26
N SER A 278 13.79 -11.84 -54.20
CA SER A 278 12.97 -11.53 -55.39
C SER A 278 13.52 -10.34 -56.18
N LEU A 279 13.92 -9.27 -55.49
CA LEU A 279 14.49 -8.09 -56.15
C LEU A 279 15.86 -8.35 -56.76
N ILE A 280 16.72 -9.11 -56.05
CA ILE A 280 18.01 -9.54 -56.59
C ILE A 280 17.81 -10.39 -57.84
N GLY A 281 16.86 -11.33 -57.80
CA GLY A 281 16.51 -12.17 -58.95
C GLY A 281 16.03 -11.37 -60.16
N LEU A 282 15.12 -10.41 -59.97
CA LEU A 282 14.63 -9.53 -61.04
C LEU A 282 15.73 -8.65 -61.63
N ALA A 283 16.60 -8.08 -60.80
CA ALA A 283 17.73 -7.28 -61.25
C ALA A 283 18.73 -8.10 -62.08
N ALA A 284 19.06 -9.33 -61.63
CA ALA A 284 19.93 -10.24 -62.35
C ALA A 284 19.33 -10.66 -63.70
N LEU A 285 18.02 -10.94 -63.75
CA LEU A 285 17.32 -11.28 -64.99
C LEU A 285 17.36 -10.10 -65.99
N GLY A 286 17.07 -8.89 -65.52
CA GLY A 286 17.13 -7.68 -66.35
C GLY A 286 18.52 -7.42 -66.92
N LEU A 287 19.57 -7.56 -66.10
CA LEU A 287 20.96 -7.43 -66.54
C LEU A 287 21.31 -8.50 -67.58
N GLY A 288 20.88 -9.75 -67.38
CA GLY A 288 21.05 -10.83 -68.34
C GLY A 288 20.41 -10.53 -69.70
N ILE A 289 19.19 -9.99 -69.72
CA ILE A 289 18.50 -9.56 -70.94
C ILE A 289 19.26 -8.43 -71.63
N LEU A 290 19.76 -7.44 -70.87
CA LEU A 290 20.49 -6.29 -71.41
C LEU A 290 21.84 -6.72 -72.03
N VAL A 291 22.60 -7.57 -71.35
CA VAL A 291 23.85 -8.14 -71.87
C VAL A 291 23.58 -8.96 -73.13
N ALA A 292 22.53 -9.79 -73.15
CA ALA A 292 22.16 -10.55 -74.32
C ALA A 292 21.81 -9.64 -75.52
N ARG A 293 21.09 -8.53 -75.28
CA ARG A 293 20.79 -7.51 -76.31
C ARG A 293 22.05 -6.83 -76.83
N MET A 294 22.99 -6.46 -75.96
CA MET A 294 24.26 -5.86 -76.38
C MET A 294 25.11 -6.83 -77.21
N ARG A 295 25.17 -8.11 -76.81
CA ARG A 295 25.84 -9.16 -77.58
C ARG A 295 25.22 -9.34 -78.97
N ARG A 296 23.88 -9.38 -79.06
CA ARG A 296 23.17 -9.46 -80.34
C ARG A 296 23.46 -8.26 -81.25
N LYS A 297 23.47 -7.03 -80.71
CA LYS A 297 23.81 -5.83 -81.50
C LYS A 297 25.24 -5.88 -82.06
N LYS A 298 26.22 -6.35 -81.27
CA LYS A 298 27.60 -6.51 -81.73
C LYS A 298 27.78 -7.60 -82.80
N GLN A 299 26.84 -8.54 -82.95
CA GLN A 299 26.89 -9.55 -84.01
C GLN A 299 26.16 -9.16 -85.29
N LEU A 300 25.46 -8.03 -85.30
CA LEU A 300 24.72 -7.49 -86.45
C LEU A 300 25.42 -6.27 -87.09
N GLN A 301 26.60 -5.90 -86.59
CA GLN A 301 27.53 -4.90 -87.15
C GLN A 301 28.81 -5.62 -87.57
#